data_AF-A0A953WPM3-F1
#
_entry.id   AF-A0A953WPM3-F1
#
_cell.length_a   1.000
_cell.length_b   1.000
_cell.length_c   1.000
_cell.angle_alpha   90.00
_cell.angle_beta   90.00
_cell.angle_gamma   90.00
#
_symmetry.space_group_name_H-M   'P 1'
#
loop_
_entity.id
_entity.type
_entity.pdbx_description
1 polymer ?
#
loop_
_entity_poly.entity_id
_entity_poly.type
_entity_poly.pdbx_seq_one_letter_code
_entity_poly.pdbx_strand_id
1 'polypeptide(L)'
;LALIFWLAKAERRLLAAGFACIIGGAVGNLIDRASLGYVVDFLDFSGLAFPWVFNIADAAINIGVGLLILDAFLSREKAER
;
A
#
# COMPACT_ATOMS: atom_id res chain seq x y z
N LEU A 1 -13.65 -0.08 4.01
CA LEU A 1 -14.52 -1.26 4.23
C LEU A 1 -14.26 -2.38 3.22
N ALA A 2 -14.34 -2.13 1.91
CA ALA A 2 -14.07 -3.16 0.88
C ALA A 2 -12.69 -3.83 1.01
N LEU A 3 -11.61 -3.06 1.21
CA LEU A 3 -10.26 -3.62 1.39
C LEU A 3 -10.14 -4.49 2.64
N ILE A 4 -10.79 -4.13 3.74
CA ILE A 4 -10.81 -4.93 4.97
C ILE A 4 -11.57 -6.24 4.74
N PHE A 5 -12.69 -6.18 4.03
CA PHE A 5 -13.45 -7.36 3.64
C PHE A 5 -12.63 -8.28 2.73
N TRP A 6 -11.88 -7.73 1.77
CA TRP A 6 -11.00 -8.51 0.91
C TRP A 6 -9.78 -9.07 1.64
N LEU A 7 -9.20 -8.32 2.59
CA LEU A 7 -8.16 -8.83 3.48
C LEU A 7 -8.67 -10.03 4.29
N ALA A 8 -9.87 -9.94 4.85
CA ALA A 8 -10.48 -11.03 5.62
C ALA A 8 -10.73 -12.30 4.78
N LYS A 9 -10.85 -12.15 3.45
CA LYS A 9 -11.01 -13.26 2.50
C LYS A 9 -9.72 -13.68 1.81
N ALA A 10 -8.58 -13.05 2.11
CA ALA A 10 -7.34 -13.32 1.41
C ALA A 10 -6.75 -14.66 1.86
N GLU A 11 -6.77 -15.65 0.97
CA GLU A 11 -6.21 -16.99 1.25
C GLU A 11 -4.68 -17.05 1.04
N ARG A 12 -4.15 -16.17 0.18
CA ARG A 12 -2.73 -16.10 -0.15
C ARG A 12 -2.04 -15.06 0.72
N ARG A 13 -0.89 -15.42 1.29
CA ARG A 13 -0.09 -14.53 2.15
C ARG A 13 0.32 -13.24 1.45
N LEU A 14 0.65 -13.30 0.16
CA LEU A 14 1.10 -12.15 -0.62
C LEU A 14 -0.06 -11.17 -0.87
N LEU A 15 -1.24 -11.69 -1.24
CA LEU A 15 -2.48 -10.94 -1.34
C LEU A 15 -2.86 -10.26 0.00
N ALA A 16 -2.80 -11.01 1.10
CA ALA A 16 -3.09 -10.49 2.44
C ALA A 16 -2.10 -9.39 2.85
N ALA A 17 -0.80 -9.57 2.59
CA ALA A 17 0.22 -8.55 2.82
C ALA A 17 -0.05 -7.28 2.01
N GLY A 18 -0.42 -7.42 0.73
CA GLY A 18 -0.79 -6.30 -0.13
C GLY A 18 -1.95 -5.48 0.43
N PHE A 19 -3.04 -6.13 0.83
CA PHE A 19 -4.18 -5.44 1.45
C PHE A 19 -3.81 -4.81 2.79
N ALA A 20 -3.06 -5.50 3.65
CA ALA A 20 -2.63 -4.98 4.94
C ALA A 20 -1.77 -3.71 4.79
N CYS A 21 -0.85 -3.68 3.82
CA CYS A 21 -0.04 -2.51 3.51
C CYS A 21 -0.89 -1.31 3.06
N ILE A 22 -1.84 -1.51 2.14
CA ILE A 22 -2.72 -0.43 1.66
C ILE A 22 -3.60 0.10 2.79
N ILE A 23 -4.20 -0.78 3.59
CA ILE A 23 -5.05 -0.39 4.72
C ILE A 23 -4.20 0.35 5.77
N GLY A 24 -3.02 -0.17 6.11
CA GLY A 24 -2.12 0.45 7.08
C GLY A 24 -1.70 1.87 6.67
N GLY A 25 -1.28 2.05 5.41
CA GLY A 25 -0.94 3.38 4.90
C GLY A 25 -2.14 4.33 4.86
N ALA A 26 -3.31 3.85 4.41
CA ALA A 26 -4.52 4.67 4.42
C ALA A 26 -4.94 5.10 5.84
N VAL A 27 -4.80 4.20 6.83
CA VAL A 27 -5.07 4.51 8.24
C VAL A 27 -4.05 5.50 8.79
N GLY A 28 -2.76 5.35 8.50
CA GLY A 28 -1.72 6.31 8.92
C GLY A 28 -2.01 7.73 8.43
N ASN A 29 -2.25 7.87 7.12
CA ASN A 29 -2.61 9.15 6.50
C ASN A 29 -3.96 9.72 7.00
N LEU A 30 -4.87 8.87 7.49
CA LEU A 30 -6.12 9.31 8.11
C LEU A 30 -5.90 9.83 9.54
N ILE A 31 -5.04 9.17 10.32
CA ILE A 31 -4.68 9.60 11.68
C ILE A 31 -4.01 10.97 11.64
N ASP A 32 -3.09 11.18 10.69
CA ASP A 32 -2.45 12.49 10.48
C ASP A 32 -3.49 13.58 10.22
N ARG A 33 -4.39 13.36 9.26
CA ARG A 33 -5.47 14.32 8.95
C ARG A 33 -6.39 14.58 10.13
N ALA A 34 -6.71 13.54 10.91
CA ALA A 34 -7.57 13.68 12.08
C ALA A 34 -6.89 14.45 13.22
N SER A 35 -5.58 14.29 13.39
CA SER A 35 -4.82 14.88 14.50
C SER A 35 -4.26 16.25 14.19
N LEU A 36 -3.83 16.47 12.94
CA LEU A 36 -3.09 17.66 12.49
C LEU A 36 -3.87 18.52 11.49
N GLY A 37 -4.91 17.97 10.84
CA GLY A 37 -5.64 18.62 9.76
C GLY A 37 -4.98 18.49 8.37
N TYR A 38 -3.78 17.92 8.30
CA TYR A 38 -3.03 17.67 7.07
C TYR A 38 -2.16 16.40 7.21
N VAL A 39 -1.53 15.97 6.11
CA VAL A 39 -0.58 14.85 6.09
C VAL A 39 0.84 15.39 6.10
N VAL A 40 1.73 14.77 6.87
CA VAL A 40 3.13 15.18 6.96
C VAL A 40 3.97 14.40 5.96
N ASP A 41 4.44 15.08 4.92
CA ASP A 41 5.40 14.53 3.97
C ASP A 41 6.82 14.90 4.39
N PHE A 42 7.61 13.91 4.79
CA PHE A 42 8.94 14.11 5.38
C PHE A 42 10.07 13.47 4.59
N LEU A 43 9.78 12.60 3.61
CA LEU A 43 10.79 12.06 2.72
C LEU A 43 10.86 12.93 1.47
N ASP A 44 11.85 13.82 1.44
CA ASP A 44 12.11 14.70 0.32
C ASP A 44 13.21 14.11 -0.60
N PHE A 45 12.80 13.69 -1.78
CA PHE A 45 13.73 13.24 -2.83
C PHE A 45 13.88 14.25 -3.97
N SER A 46 13.25 15.43 -3.88
CA SER A 46 13.21 16.45 -4.93
C SER A 46 14.58 17.00 -5.34
N GLY A 47 15.59 16.87 -4.47
CA GLY A 47 16.99 17.23 -4.74
C GLY A 47 17.79 16.16 -5.48
N LEU A 48 17.30 14.93 -5.52
CA LEU A 48 17.75 13.90 -6.49
C LEU A 48 16.87 14.09 -7.74
N ALA A 49 17.22 13.55 -8.90
CA ALA A 49 16.46 13.73 -10.15
C ALA A 49 15.00 13.15 -10.13
N PHE A 50 14.43 12.94 -8.95
CA PHE A 50 13.09 12.47 -8.64
C PHE A 50 12.30 13.60 -7.95
N PRO A 51 11.32 14.24 -8.61
CA PRO A 51 10.65 15.43 -8.09
C PRO A 51 9.62 15.15 -6.97
N TRP A 52 9.75 14.05 -6.22
CA TRP A 52 8.70 13.55 -5.34
C TRP A 52 9.05 13.73 -3.86
N VAL A 53 8.08 14.22 -3.10
CA VAL A 53 8.08 14.23 -1.64
C VAL A 53 6.93 13.33 -1.20
N PHE A 54 7.17 12.43 -0.25
CA PHE A 54 6.16 11.49 0.23
C PHE A 54 6.44 11.05 1.67
N ASN A 55 5.57 10.22 2.23
CA ASN A 55 5.74 9.65 3.57
C ASN A 55 5.73 8.12 3.56
N ILE A 56 5.95 7.51 4.73
CA ILE A 56 5.95 6.05 4.88
C ILE A 56 4.58 5.43 4.55
N ALA A 57 3.48 6.13 4.82
CA ALA A 57 2.15 5.65 4.50
C ALA A 57 1.92 5.54 2.98
N ASP A 58 2.40 6.51 2.20
CA ASP A 58 2.34 6.49 0.74
C ASP A 58 3.24 5.39 0.16
N ALA A 59 4.44 5.21 0.73
CA ALA A 59 5.32 4.11 0.36
C ALA A 59 4.67 2.75 0.64
N ALA A 60 4.01 2.58 1.80
CA ALA A 60 3.28 1.36 2.15
C ALA A 60 2.13 1.08 1.17
N ILE A 61 1.38 2.11 0.77
CA ILE A 61 0.32 1.95 -0.24
C ILE A 61 0.90 1.48 -1.58
N ASN A 62 1.98 2.11 -2.06
CA ASN A 62 2.63 1.73 -3.31
C ASN A 62 3.18 0.30 -3.27
N ILE A 63 3.86 -0.08 -2.18
CA ILE A 63 4.33 -1.46 -1.97
C ILE A 63 3.14 -2.42 -1.98
N GLY A 64 2.06 -2.09 -1.26
CA GLY A 64 0.86 -2.92 -1.21
C GLY A 64 0.24 -3.15 -2.58
N VAL A 65 0.11 -2.11 -3.41
CA VAL A 65 -0.36 -2.24 -4.80
C VAL A 65 0.59 -3.13 -5.62
N GLY A 66 1.91 -2.95 -5.48
CA GLY A 66 2.90 -3.80 -6.13
C GLY A 66 2.78 -5.27 -5.74
N LEU A 67 2.51 -5.56 -4.46
CA LEU A 67 2.26 -6.93 -3.98
C LEU A 67 0.99 -7.54 -4.57
N LEU A 68 -0.10 -6.77 -4.70
CA LEU A 68 -1.34 -7.24 -5.33
C LEU A 68 -1.13 -7.57 -6.82
N ILE A 69 -0.36 -6.73 -7.53
CA ILE A 69 -0.03 -6.96 -8.94
C ILE A 69 0.85 -8.21 -9.07
N LEU A 70 1.88 -8.35 -8.24
CA LEU A 70 2.77 -9.52 -8.23
C LEU A 70 1.99 -10.81 -7.92
N ASP A 71 1.08 -10.75 -6.94
CA ASP A 71 0.19 -11.86 -6.58
C ASP A 71 -0.64 -12.32 -7.77
N ALA A 72 -1.20 -11.38 -8.55
CA ALA A 72 -1.99 -11.68 -9.76
C ALA A 72 -1.17 -12.41 -10.83
N PHE A 73 0.06 -11.94 -11.13
CA PHE A 73 0.94 -12.61 -12.11
C PHE A 73 1.32 -14.02 -11.67
N LEU A 74 1.70 -14.20 -10.40
CA LEU A 74 2.08 -15.51 -9.86
C LEU A 74 0.91 -16.49 -9.78
N SER A 75 -0.31 -15.99 -9.55
CA SER A 75 -1.52 -16.82 -9.57
C SER A 75 -1.81 -17.35 -10.96
N ARG A 76 -1.61 -16.50 -11.97
CA ARG A 76 -1.83 -16.86 -13.37
C ARG A 76 -0.87 -17.95 -13.82
N GLU A 77 0.42 -17.82 -13.52
CA GLU A 77 1.43 -18.84 -13.86
C GLU A 77 1.10 -20.20 -13.25
N LYS A 78 0.62 -20.24 -12.00
CA LYS A 78 0.19 -21.49 -11.35
C LYS A 78 -1.06 -22.11 -11.99
N ALA A 79 -1.92 -21.32 -12.61
CA ALA A 79 -3.12 -21.82 -13.28
C ALA A 79 -2.85 -22.31 -14.71
N GLU A 80 -1.80 -21.79 -15.35
CA GLU A 80 -1.36 -22.17 -16.70
C GLU A 80 -0.40 -23.39 -16.71
N ARG A 81 0.11 -23.81 -15.54
CA ARG A 81 0.89 -25.05 -15.34
C ARG A 81 -0.01 -26.21 -14.91
#